data_AF-A0A3B9ZCM3-F1
#
_entry.id   AF-A0A3B9ZCM3-F1
#
_cell.length_a   1.000
_cell.length_b   1.000
_cell.length_c   1.000
_cell.angle_alpha   90.00
_cell.angle_beta   90.00
_cell.angle_gamma   90.00
#
_symmetry.space_group_name_H-M   'P 1'
#
loop_
_entity.id
_entity.type
_entity.pdbx_description
1 polymer ?
#
loop_
_entity_poly.entity_id
_entity_poly.type
_entity_poly.pdbx_seq_one_letter_code
_entity_poly.pdbx_strand_id
1 'polypeptide(L)'
;IYILYINQRKVTKMRASRGEITIEEILQDAELDFKEEYSFSDLVSNTGRPLRFDFAVFDDDGDLDFLIEYQGIQHYKPKEKFGGISGLRKQQFNDLKKREYCHKHNIKLVIIPYTDEYLLSYDYIMQKAGY
;
A
#
# COMPACT_ATOMS: atom_id res chain seq x y z
N ILE A 1 -1.89 40.46 -8.11
CA ILE A 1 -1.25 39.20 -7.66
C ILE A 1 -2.35 38.40 -7.01
N TYR A 2 -3.00 37.51 -7.76
CA TYR A 2 -4.04 36.61 -7.23
C TYR A 2 -3.41 35.22 -7.16
N ILE A 3 -3.08 34.78 -5.95
CA ILE A 3 -2.67 33.40 -5.70
C ILE A 3 -3.97 32.59 -5.66
N LEU A 4 -4.18 31.78 -6.70
CA LEU A 4 -5.23 30.77 -6.72
C LEU A 4 -4.84 29.68 -5.72
N TYR A 5 -5.49 29.70 -4.56
CA TYR A 5 -5.55 28.53 -3.67
C TYR A 5 -6.24 27.42 -4.45
N ILE A 6 -5.47 26.48 -5.01
CA ILE A 6 -6.02 25.25 -5.58
C ILE A 6 -6.48 24.42 -4.39
N ASN A 7 -7.77 24.53 -4.12
CA ASN A 7 -8.51 23.66 -3.23
C ASN A 7 -8.55 22.28 -3.90
N GLN A 8 -7.53 21.45 -3.66
CA GLN A 8 -7.55 20.06 -4.09
C GLN A 8 -8.67 19.37 -3.33
N ARG A 9 -9.77 19.16 -4.06
CA ARG A 9 -10.97 18.48 -3.57
C ARG A 9 -10.53 17.15 -2.96
N LYS A 10 -10.76 16.95 -1.65
CA LYS A 10 -10.80 15.62 -1.04
C LYS A 10 -11.84 14.80 -1.80
N VAL A 11 -11.40 14.08 -2.83
CA VAL A 11 -12.21 13.06 -3.48
C VAL A 11 -12.38 12.00 -2.41
N THR A 12 -13.58 11.90 -1.84
CA THR A 12 -13.91 10.86 -0.86
C THR A 12 -13.69 9.50 -1.51
N LYS A 13 -12.51 8.91 -1.29
CA LYS A 13 -12.12 7.61 -1.80
C LYS A 13 -12.86 6.55 -0.99
N MET A 14 -14.12 6.30 -1.33
CA MET A 14 -15.06 5.40 -0.61
C MET A 14 -14.63 3.91 -0.57
N ARG A 15 -13.40 3.57 -0.96
CA ARG A 15 -12.92 2.18 -1.08
C ARG A 15 -11.68 1.86 -0.26
N ALA A 16 -10.97 2.88 0.23
CA ALA A 16 -9.76 2.69 1.01
C ALA A 16 -10.09 2.42 2.49
N SER A 17 -9.31 1.56 3.15
CA SER A 17 -9.41 1.40 4.60
C SER A 17 -8.95 2.67 5.33
N ARG A 18 -9.29 2.81 6.62
CA ARG A 18 -8.82 3.97 7.42
C ARG A 18 -7.30 4.09 7.43
N GLY A 19 -6.59 2.96 7.47
CA GLY A 19 -5.13 2.94 7.43
C GLY A 19 -4.58 3.38 6.07
N GLU A 20 -5.16 2.90 4.96
CA GLU A 20 -4.78 3.37 3.62
C GLU A 20 -5.01 4.89 3.47
N ILE A 21 -6.17 5.40 3.91
CA ILE A 21 -6.45 6.85 3.89
C ILE A 21 -5.40 7.61 4.71
N THR A 22 -5.03 7.10 5.88
CA THR A 22 -4.03 7.75 6.75
C THR A 22 -2.65 7.73 6.09
N ILE A 23 -2.27 6.62 5.45
CA ILE A 23 -1.00 6.53 4.71
C ILE A 23 -1.00 7.52 3.54
N GLU A 24 -2.09 7.57 2.76
CA GLU A 24 -2.25 8.53 1.65
C GLU A 24 -2.05 9.98 2.15
N GLU A 25 -2.73 10.36 3.23
CA GLU A 25 -2.60 11.70 3.83
C GLU A 25 -1.16 11.97 4.29
N ILE A 26 -0.49 11.01 4.93
CA ILE A 26 0.92 11.15 5.35
C ILE A 26 1.85 11.35 4.13
N LEU A 27 1.68 10.58 3.06
CA LEU A 27 2.51 10.69 1.86
C LEU A 27 2.27 12.02 1.14
N GLN A 28 1.02 12.48 1.08
CA GLN A 28 0.63 13.78 0.50
C GLN A 28 1.20 14.96 1.31
N ASP A 29 1.03 14.95 2.64
CA ASP A 29 1.50 16.02 3.52
C ASP A 29 3.02 16.12 3.54
N ALA A 30 3.73 15.01 3.29
CA ALA A 30 5.18 14.95 3.14
C ALA A 30 5.67 15.29 1.73
N GLU A 31 4.77 15.61 0.79
CA GLU A 31 5.07 15.93 -0.61
C GLU A 31 5.87 14.82 -1.35
N LEU A 32 5.66 13.55 -0.98
CA LEU A 32 6.31 12.41 -1.65
C LEU A 32 5.63 12.10 -3.00
N ASP A 33 6.41 11.69 -4.00
CA ASP A 33 5.85 11.15 -5.25
C ASP A 33 5.41 9.70 -5.02
N PHE A 34 4.12 9.41 -5.25
CA PHE A 34 3.58 8.08 -5.07
C PHE A 34 2.43 7.76 -6.03
N LYS A 35 2.21 6.46 -6.24
CA LYS A 35 1.08 5.90 -6.99
C LYS A 35 0.34 4.88 -6.17
N GLU A 36 -0.98 4.94 -6.23
CA GLU A 36 -1.86 4.00 -5.55
C GLU A 36 -2.18 2.79 -6.45
N GLU A 37 -2.52 1.65 -5.83
CA GLU A 37 -2.94 0.42 -6.54
C GLU A 37 -1.92 -0.02 -7.62
N TYR A 38 -0.63 0.15 -7.33
CA TYR A 38 0.47 -0.07 -8.27
C TYR A 38 0.66 -1.56 -8.59
N SER A 39 0.91 -1.91 -9.85
CA SER A 39 1.09 -3.32 -10.22
C SER A 39 2.15 -3.51 -11.29
N PHE A 40 2.85 -4.64 -11.20
CA PHE A 40 3.77 -5.09 -12.24
C PHE A 40 3.04 -6.01 -13.21
N SER A 41 3.33 -5.89 -14.51
CA SER A 41 2.67 -6.65 -15.57
C SER A 41 2.93 -8.16 -15.47
N ASP A 42 4.07 -8.55 -14.89
CA ASP A 42 4.49 -9.94 -14.69
C ASP A 42 4.12 -10.50 -13.31
N LEU A 43 3.55 -9.69 -12.41
CA LEU A 43 3.09 -10.13 -11.09
C LEU A 43 1.57 -10.30 -11.05
N VAL A 44 1.10 -11.51 -11.35
CA VAL A 44 -0.32 -11.85 -11.38
C VAL A 44 -0.70 -12.97 -10.41
N SER A 45 -1.94 -12.97 -9.95
CA SER A 45 -2.57 -14.07 -9.23
C SER A 45 -2.72 -15.33 -10.09
N ASN A 46 -3.11 -16.46 -9.49
CA ASN A 46 -3.34 -17.71 -10.22
C ASN A 46 -4.46 -17.62 -11.27
N THR A 47 -5.32 -16.60 -11.19
CA THR A 47 -6.38 -16.35 -12.18
C THR A 47 -5.95 -15.32 -13.24
N GLY A 48 -4.66 -14.97 -13.32
CA GLY A 48 -4.14 -13.96 -14.25
C GLY A 48 -4.49 -12.51 -13.92
N ARG A 49 -5.14 -12.24 -12.77
CA ARG A 49 -5.42 -10.86 -12.34
C ARG A 49 -4.16 -10.25 -11.72
N PRO A 50 -3.78 -9.00 -12.06
CA PRO A 50 -2.63 -8.33 -11.45
C PRO A 50 -2.74 -8.29 -9.93
N LEU A 51 -1.61 -8.54 -9.24
CA LEU A 51 -1.49 -8.26 -7.81
C LEU A 51 -1.05 -6.82 -7.66
N ARG A 52 -1.90 -6.02 -7.00
CA ARG A 52 -1.68 -4.58 -6.82
C ARG A 52 -1.17 -4.32 -5.41
N PHE A 53 -0.21 -3.42 -5.31
CA PHE A 53 0.28 -2.83 -4.07
C PHE A 53 -0.52 -1.59 -3.72
N ASP A 54 -0.74 -1.35 -2.44
CA ASP A 54 -1.57 -0.22 -2.01
C ASP A 54 -0.92 1.09 -2.44
N PHE A 55 0.40 1.22 -2.23
CA PHE A 55 1.19 2.37 -2.68
C PHE A 55 2.56 1.96 -3.25
N ALA A 56 3.05 2.73 -4.19
CA ALA A 56 4.43 2.77 -4.67
C ALA A 56 4.98 4.18 -4.49
N VAL A 57 6.09 4.32 -3.78
CA VAL A 57 6.77 5.60 -3.52
C VAL A 57 8.01 5.68 -4.41
N PHE A 58 8.22 6.84 -5.03
CA PHE A 58 9.32 7.12 -5.96
C PHE A 58 10.31 8.09 -5.33
N ASP A 59 11.59 7.98 -5.69
CA ASP A 59 12.62 8.93 -5.29
C ASP A 59 12.64 10.18 -6.19
N ASP A 60 13.55 11.11 -5.89
CA ASP A 60 13.70 12.38 -6.62
C ASP A 60 14.10 12.19 -8.11
N ASP A 61 14.68 11.03 -8.45
CA ASP A 61 15.05 10.66 -9.83
C ASP A 61 13.88 9.99 -10.57
N GLY A 62 12.77 9.73 -9.88
CA GLY A 62 11.56 9.08 -10.40
C GLY A 62 11.65 7.55 -10.44
N ASP A 63 12.66 6.97 -9.80
CA ASP A 63 12.83 5.52 -9.67
C ASP A 63 12.01 4.99 -8.49
N LEU A 64 11.59 3.72 -8.58
CA LEU A 64 10.82 3.09 -7.50
C LEU A 64 11.71 2.85 -6.28
N ASP A 65 11.44 3.55 -5.17
CA ASP A 65 12.19 3.38 -3.93
C ASP A 65 11.61 2.23 -3.08
N PHE A 66 10.33 2.30 -2.74
CA PHE A 66 9.66 1.23 -1.98
C PHE A 66 8.16 1.11 -2.25
N LEU A 67 7.61 -0.06 -1.91
CA LEU A 67 6.19 -0.37 -1.97
C LEU A 67 5.61 -0.42 -0.55
N ILE A 68 4.34 -0.07 -0.38
CA ILE A 68 3.62 -0.16 0.90
C ILE A 68 2.39 -1.08 0.75
N GLU A 69 2.16 -1.92 1.76
CA GLU A 69 0.94 -2.71 1.97
C GLU A 69 0.38 -2.45 3.37
N TYR A 70 -0.85 -1.95 3.46
CA TYR A 70 -1.61 -1.91 4.70
C TYR A 70 -2.46 -3.17 4.86
N GLN A 71 -2.06 -4.02 5.80
CA GLN A 71 -2.70 -5.31 6.01
C GLN A 71 -3.82 -5.22 7.05
N GLY A 72 -5.05 -5.04 6.54
CA GLY A 72 -6.27 -5.17 7.34
C GLY A 72 -6.41 -6.54 8.03
N ILE A 73 -7.34 -6.65 9.00
CA ILE A 73 -7.58 -7.88 9.77
C ILE A 73 -7.80 -9.14 8.91
N GLN A 74 -8.29 -8.99 7.67
CA GLN A 74 -8.53 -10.07 6.72
C GLN A 74 -7.25 -10.79 6.24
N HIS A 75 -6.07 -10.19 6.39
CA HIS A 75 -4.79 -10.85 6.13
C HIS A 75 -4.45 -11.90 7.20
N TYR A 76 -5.04 -11.78 8.39
CA TYR A 76 -4.69 -12.59 9.56
C TYR A 76 -5.83 -13.49 10.03
N LYS A 77 -7.08 -13.09 9.84
CA LYS A 77 -8.26 -13.81 10.34
C LYS A 77 -9.31 -13.97 9.25
N PRO A 78 -10.01 -15.13 9.21
CA PRO A 78 -11.11 -15.31 8.28
C PRO A 78 -12.23 -14.34 8.63
N LYS A 79 -12.83 -13.77 7.60
CA LYS A 79 -13.97 -12.85 7.71
C LYS A 79 -14.94 -13.21 6.60
N GLU A 80 -16.19 -13.48 6.95
CA GLU A 80 -17.22 -13.90 5.99
C GLU A 80 -17.36 -12.93 4.81
N LYS A 81 -17.36 -11.62 5.10
CA LYS A 81 -17.41 -10.56 4.06
C LYS A 81 -16.25 -10.59 3.06
N PHE A 82 -15.16 -11.30 3.39
CA PHE A 82 -13.98 -11.47 2.56
C PHE A 82 -13.79 -12.94 2.10
N GLY A 83 -14.83 -13.76 2.15
CA GLY A 83 -14.79 -15.16 1.70
C GLY A 83 -14.29 -16.16 2.75
N GLY A 84 -14.33 -15.79 4.04
CA GLY A 84 -14.04 -16.68 5.16
C GLY A 84 -12.62 -17.27 5.11
N ILE A 85 -12.51 -18.57 5.38
CA ILE A 85 -11.22 -19.30 5.41
C ILE A 85 -10.58 -19.36 4.03
N SER A 86 -11.37 -19.58 2.97
CA SER A 86 -10.86 -19.62 1.59
C SER A 86 -10.33 -18.26 1.16
N GLY A 87 -11.01 -17.19 1.54
CA GLY A 87 -10.56 -15.81 1.35
C GLY A 87 -9.22 -15.53 2.02
N LEU A 88 -9.08 -15.89 3.30
CA LEU A 88 -7.83 -15.75 4.05
C LEU A 88 -6.67 -16.49 3.36
N ARG A 89 -6.88 -17.76 2.99
CA ARG A 89 -5.83 -18.57 2.31
C ARG A 89 -5.40 -17.95 0.98
N LYS A 90 -6.36 -17.43 0.20
CA LYS A 90 -6.08 -16.74 -1.05
C LYS A 90 -5.27 -15.47 -0.82
N GLN A 91 -5.62 -14.68 0.20
CA GLN A 91 -4.90 -13.46 0.54
C GLN A 91 -3.46 -13.77 0.96
N GLN A 92 -3.27 -14.72 1.88
CA GLN A 92 -1.94 -15.14 2.33
C GLN A 92 -1.05 -15.67 1.21
N PHE A 93 -1.64 -16.41 0.26
CA PHE A 93 -0.93 -16.89 -0.92
C PHE A 93 -0.49 -15.73 -1.83
N ASN A 94 -1.37 -14.76 -2.08
CA ASN A 94 -1.01 -13.57 -2.87
C ASN A 94 0.05 -12.71 -2.16
N ASP A 95 -0.06 -12.55 -0.85
CA ASP A 95 0.93 -11.82 -0.05
C ASP A 95 2.30 -12.49 -0.11
N LEU A 96 2.34 -13.83 -0.12
CA LEU A 96 3.58 -14.58 -0.31
C LEU A 96 4.19 -14.26 -1.68
N LYS A 97 3.39 -14.31 -2.76
CA LYS A 97 3.88 -13.98 -4.11
C LYS A 97 4.42 -12.56 -4.20
N LYS A 98 3.75 -11.59 -3.58
CA LYS A 98 4.22 -10.19 -3.51
C LYS A 98 5.58 -10.12 -2.80
N ARG A 99 5.72 -10.73 -1.63
CA ARG A 99 6.99 -10.76 -0.87
C ARG A 99 8.13 -11.41 -1.68
N GLU A 100 7.86 -12.54 -2.31
CA GLU A 100 8.85 -13.24 -3.15
C GLU A 100 9.26 -12.39 -4.36
N TYR A 101 8.30 -11.70 -5.00
CA TYR A 101 8.58 -10.80 -6.10
C TYR A 101 9.48 -9.64 -5.65
N CYS A 102 9.10 -8.93 -4.59
CA CYS A 102 9.89 -7.84 -4.06
C CYS A 102 11.31 -8.29 -3.70
N HIS A 103 11.45 -9.44 -3.04
CA HIS A 103 12.76 -10.01 -2.71
C HIS A 103 13.61 -10.31 -3.96
N LYS A 104 13.03 -10.97 -4.97
CA LYS A 104 13.73 -11.34 -6.20
C LYS A 104 14.18 -10.11 -7.01
N HIS A 105 13.41 -9.03 -6.97
CA HIS A 105 13.67 -7.80 -7.73
C HIS A 105 14.40 -6.74 -6.89
N ASN A 106 14.82 -7.06 -5.67
CA ASN A 106 15.47 -6.14 -4.74
C ASN A 106 14.64 -4.86 -4.47
N ILE A 107 13.31 -5.01 -4.39
CA ILE A 107 12.38 -3.94 -4.08
C ILE A 107 12.07 -3.97 -2.58
N LYS A 108 12.19 -2.83 -1.90
CA LYS A 108 11.79 -2.69 -0.50
C LYS A 108 10.26 -2.78 -0.39
N LEU A 109 9.77 -3.59 0.54
CA LEU A 109 8.34 -3.76 0.81
C LEU A 109 8.03 -3.45 2.27
N VAL A 110 7.34 -2.33 2.50
CA VAL A 110 6.85 -1.88 3.79
C VAL A 110 5.47 -2.50 4.06
N ILE A 111 5.42 -3.47 4.97
CA ILE A 111 4.16 -4.09 5.42
C ILE A 111 3.75 -3.47 6.75
N ILE A 112 2.56 -2.88 6.78
CA ILE A 112 1.98 -2.24 7.97
C ILE A 112 0.73 -3.04 8.39
N PRO A 113 0.78 -3.81 9.50
CA PRO A 113 -0.40 -4.52 9.98
C PRO A 113 -1.41 -3.53 10.56
N TYR A 114 -2.71 -3.87 10.50
CA TYR A 114 -3.77 -3.05 11.09
C TYR A 114 -3.63 -2.80 12.61
N THR A 115 -2.84 -3.63 13.29
CA THR A 115 -2.52 -3.43 14.71
C THR A 115 -1.66 -2.19 14.94
N ASP A 116 -0.99 -1.69 13.92
CA ASP A 116 -0.07 -0.56 13.99
C ASP A 116 -0.73 0.73 13.49
N GLU A 117 -2.05 0.75 13.27
CA GLU A 117 -2.80 1.92 12.78
C GLU A 117 -2.52 3.19 13.61
N TYR A 118 -2.37 3.05 14.93
CA TYR A 118 -2.10 4.16 15.84
C TYR A 118 -0.63 4.65 15.84
N LEU A 119 0.28 3.88 15.23
CA LEU A 119 1.69 4.24 15.08
C LEU A 119 1.96 4.96 13.75
N LEU A 120 0.98 4.98 12.84
CA LEU A 120 1.12 5.58 11.52
C LEU A 120 1.56 7.05 11.64
N SER A 121 2.73 7.31 11.10
CA SER A 121 3.37 8.61 10.99
C SER A 121 4.38 8.54 9.85
N TYR A 122 4.84 9.69 9.37
CA TYR A 122 5.91 9.76 8.39
C TYR A 122 7.15 8.98 8.87
N ASP A 123 7.64 9.27 10.08
CA ASP A 123 8.82 8.62 10.65
C ASP A 123 8.65 7.11 10.74
N TYR A 124 7.47 6.62 11.10
CA TYR A 124 7.18 5.18 11.16
C TYR A 124 7.31 4.50 9.80
N ILE A 125 6.77 5.12 8.74
CA ILE A 125 6.85 4.60 7.37
C ILE A 125 8.30 4.60 6.90
N MET A 126 9.01 5.72 7.09
CA MET A 126 10.40 5.86 6.65
C MET A 126 11.34 4.90 7.39
N GLN A 127 11.17 4.73 8.71
CA GLN A 127 11.93 3.76 9.48
C GLN A 127 11.71 2.33 8.97
N LYS A 128 10.47 1.96 8.62
CA LYS A 128 10.17 0.64 8.02
C LYS A 128 10.75 0.47 6.63
N ALA A 129 10.85 1.57 5.87
CA ALA A 129 11.51 1.59 4.57
C ALA A 129 13.05 1.54 4.67
N GLY A 130 13.62 1.69 5.88
CA GLY A 130 15.05 1.57 6.15
C GLY A 130 15.81 2.89 6.16
N TYR A 131 15.12 3.99 6.44
CA TYR A 131 15.69 5.33 6.64
C TYR A 131 15.84 5.69 8.12
#